data_AF-A0A163K148-F1
#
_entry.id   AF-A0A163K148-F1
#
_cell.length_a   1.000
_cell.length_b   1.000
_cell.length_c   1.000
_cell.angle_alpha   90.00
_cell.angle_beta   90.00
_cell.angle_gamma   90.00
#
_symmetry.space_group_name_H-M   'P 1'
#
loop_
_entity.id
_entity.type
_entity.pdbx_description
1 polymer ?
#
loop_
_entity_poly.entity_id
_entity_poly.type
_entity_poly.pdbx_seq_one_letter_code
_entity_poly.pdbx_strand_id
1 'polypeptide(L)'
;MADSSKQTKKPSNRLMGMKFMQRSLEKEQQEQIEKERKRIISEAEWQIDYEATEAQKPKIRVEYQPSYLSFTDTTQTGRQSFQKFNKGIEVRQSLDRRVDIEWSLTHDFVGQNPNEEAEQRLQREEAKEKERTVSDEDLMQQMRKRVESNGAKRNRTQDSDGSKAKKPKKEKKAEFIKPE
;
A
#
# COMPACT_ATOMS: atom_id res chain seq x y z
N MET A 1 -6.96 26.12 45.69
CA MET A 1 -7.02 25.70 44.28
C MET A 1 -8.41 26.02 43.79
N ALA A 2 -8.59 27.08 43.01
CA ALA A 2 -9.89 27.50 42.49
C ALA A 2 -9.79 27.56 40.96
N ASP A 3 -10.44 26.62 40.29
CA ASP A 3 -10.48 26.53 38.84
C ASP A 3 -11.40 27.62 38.29
N SER A 4 -10.82 28.65 37.68
CA SER A 4 -11.56 29.67 36.96
C SER A 4 -12.01 29.12 35.61
N SER A 5 -13.26 28.66 35.51
CA SER A 5 -13.87 28.29 34.23
C SER A 5 -13.99 29.56 33.35
N LYS A 6 -13.09 29.73 32.39
CA LYS A 6 -13.15 30.81 31.40
C LYS A 6 -14.39 30.62 30.52
N GLN A 7 -15.46 31.33 30.84
CA GLN A 7 -16.61 31.46 29.94
C GLN A 7 -16.15 32.17 28.67
N THR A 8 -16.03 31.42 27.57
CA THR A 8 -15.74 31.99 26.25
C THR A 8 -16.95 32.80 25.80
N LYS A 9 -16.73 34.09 25.51
CA LYS A 9 -17.79 34.99 25.06
C LYS A 9 -18.30 34.51 23.70
N LYS A 10 -19.60 34.23 23.59
CA LYS A 10 -20.22 33.83 22.33
C LYS A 10 -20.09 34.97 21.30
N PRO A 11 -19.81 34.67 20.03
CA PRO A 11 -19.76 35.67 18.97
C PRO A 11 -21.12 36.37 18.80
N SER A 12 -21.10 37.58 18.26
CA SER A 12 -22.31 38.37 18.04
C SER A 12 -23.25 37.67 17.04
N ASN A 13 -24.56 37.90 17.19
CA ASN A 13 -25.57 37.24 16.35
C ASN A 13 -25.42 37.59 14.86
N ARG A 14 -24.92 38.80 14.55
CA ARG A 14 -24.61 39.24 13.19
C ARG A 14 -23.46 38.45 12.56
N LEU A 15 -22.44 38.07 13.35
CA LEU A 15 -21.32 37.27 12.88
C LEU A 15 -21.76 35.82 12.64
N MET A 16 -22.55 35.24 13.55
CA MET A 16 -23.09 33.88 13.40
C MET A 16 -24.05 33.74 12.20
N GLY A 17 -24.77 34.80 11.85
CA GLY A 17 -25.63 34.82 10.67
C GLY A 17 -24.90 34.92 9.33
N MET A 18 -23.57 35.11 9.33
CA MET A 18 -22.81 35.15 8.08
C MET A 18 -22.63 33.74 7.51
N LYS A 19 -22.76 33.60 6.19
CA LYS A 19 -22.70 32.30 5.48
C LYS A 19 -21.44 31.49 5.77
N PHE A 20 -20.29 32.13 6.00
CA PHE A 20 -19.06 31.39 6.30
C PHE A 20 -19.09 30.72 7.68
N MET A 21 -19.68 31.38 8.69
CA MET A 21 -19.90 30.78 10.00
C MET A 21 -20.91 29.64 9.90
N GLN A 22 -22.00 29.84 9.15
CA GLN A 22 -23.01 28.80 8.90
C GLN A 22 -22.41 27.58 8.20
N ARG A 23 -21.64 27.77 7.13
CA ARG A 23 -20.97 26.66 6.42
C ARG A 23 -19.98 25.92 7.31
N SER A 24 -19.26 26.63 8.19
CA SER A 24 -18.35 26.01 9.15
C SER A 24 -19.10 25.12 10.15
N LEU A 25 -20.22 25.62 10.68
CA LEU A 25 -21.06 24.88 11.62
C LEU A 25 -21.76 23.70 10.95
N GLU A 26 -22.30 23.89 9.75
CA GLU A 26 -22.92 22.82 8.95
C GLU A 26 -21.91 21.72 8.63
N LYS A 27 -20.66 22.08 8.28
CA LYS A 27 -19.59 21.12 8.03
C LYS A 27 -19.25 20.32 9.29
N GLU A 28 -19.13 20.97 10.44
CA GLU A 28 -18.87 20.31 11.72
C GLU A 28 -20.01 19.34 12.09
N GLN A 29 -21.27 19.77 11.89
CA GLN A 29 -22.44 18.92 12.12
C GLN A 29 -22.47 17.72 11.17
N GLN A 30 -22.16 17.92 9.88
CA GLN A 30 -22.08 16.82 8.91
C GLN A 30 -20.99 15.82 9.30
N GLU A 31 -19.82 16.30 9.71
CA GLU A 31 -18.72 15.43 10.15
C GLU A 31 -19.11 14.60 11.39
N GLN A 32 -19.86 15.19 12.33
CA GLN A 32 -20.40 14.46 13.49
C GLN A 32 -21.39 13.37 13.06
N ILE A 33 -22.34 13.69 12.17
CA ILE A 33 -23.31 12.72 11.63
C ILE A 33 -22.59 11.59 10.87
N GLU A 34 -21.56 11.90 10.09
CA GLU A 34 -20.78 10.90 9.37
C GLU A 34 -19.99 9.99 10.32
N LYS A 35 -19.41 10.53 11.39
CA LYS A 35 -18.74 9.74 12.43
C LYS A 35 -19.72 8.80 13.13
N GLU A 36 -20.91 9.27 13.47
CA GLU A 36 -21.96 8.44 14.06
C GLU A 36 -22.40 7.33 13.10
N ARG A 37 -22.60 7.64 11.81
CA ARG A 37 -22.93 6.63 10.81
C ARG A 37 -21.84 5.58 10.66
N LYS A 38 -20.58 6.01 10.56
CA LYS A 38 -19.43 5.08 10.49
C LYS A 38 -19.36 4.21 11.73
N ARG A 39 -19.60 4.78 12.91
CA ARG A 39 -19.65 4.04 14.17
C ARG A 39 -20.74 2.97 14.15
N ILE A 40 -21.97 3.34 13.77
CA ILE A 40 -23.10 2.40 13.67
C ILE A 40 -22.77 1.27 12.69
N ILE A 41 -22.19 1.59 11.54
CA ILE A 41 -21.80 0.59 10.53
C ILE A 41 -20.72 -0.34 11.12
N SER A 42 -19.68 0.21 11.76
CA SER A 42 -18.60 -0.60 12.35
C SER A 42 -19.07 -1.48 13.52
N GLU A 43 -20.07 -1.03 14.29
CA GLU A 43 -20.67 -1.82 15.36
C GLU A 43 -21.58 -2.94 14.81
N ALA A 44 -22.15 -2.74 13.62
CA ALA A 44 -23.02 -3.70 12.94
C ALA A 44 -22.25 -4.65 12.00
N GLU A 45 -21.04 -4.29 11.58
CA GLU A 45 -20.23 -5.09 10.68
C GLU A 45 -19.65 -6.30 11.42
N TRP A 46 -20.04 -7.50 10.98
CA TRP A 46 -19.51 -8.74 11.51
C TRP A 46 -18.53 -9.33 10.49
N GLN A 47 -17.28 -9.50 10.91
CA GLN A 47 -16.26 -10.17 10.13
C GLN A 47 -16.31 -11.68 10.42
N ILE A 48 -16.42 -12.49 9.37
CA ILE A 48 -16.30 -13.94 9.46
C ILE A 48 -14.87 -14.30 9.09
N ASP A 49 -14.07 -14.69 10.07
CA ASP A 49 -12.72 -15.21 9.84
C ASP A 49 -12.83 -16.66 9.40
N TYR A 50 -12.64 -16.90 8.10
CA TYR A 50 -12.49 -18.25 7.59
C TYR A 50 -11.06 -18.71 7.94
N GLU A 51 -10.94 -19.59 8.95
CA GLU A 51 -9.80 -20.50 9.07
C GLU A 51 -9.53 -21.08 7.69
N ALA A 52 -8.28 -21.05 7.22
CA ALA A 52 -7.90 -21.40 5.85
C ALA A 52 -8.38 -22.80 5.46
N THR A 53 -9.64 -22.91 5.05
CA THR A 53 -10.24 -24.14 4.57
C THR A 53 -9.52 -24.47 3.28
N GLU A 54 -8.76 -25.56 3.31
CA GLU A 54 -8.11 -26.16 2.15
C GLU A 54 -8.98 -25.97 0.92
N ALA A 55 -8.44 -25.24 -0.07
CA ALA A 55 -9.16 -24.72 -1.21
C ALA A 55 -9.97 -25.84 -1.91
N GLN A 56 -11.24 -26.00 -1.52
CA GLN A 56 -12.16 -26.86 -2.22
C GLN A 56 -12.30 -26.27 -3.62
N LYS A 57 -12.17 -27.13 -4.64
CA LYS A 57 -12.30 -26.74 -6.05
C LYS A 57 -13.52 -25.82 -6.20
N PRO A 58 -13.36 -24.62 -6.79
CA PRO A 58 -14.45 -23.67 -6.86
C PRO A 58 -15.63 -24.35 -7.54
N LYS A 59 -16.74 -24.48 -6.80
CA LYS A 59 -17.99 -24.98 -7.36
C LYS A 59 -18.44 -23.93 -8.37
N ILE A 60 -18.33 -24.23 -9.66
CA ILE A 60 -18.76 -23.33 -10.73
C ILE A 60 -20.27 -23.13 -10.57
N ARG A 61 -20.65 -21.96 -10.04
CA ARG A 61 -22.04 -21.52 -9.93
C ARG A 61 -22.27 -20.54 -11.07
N VAL A 62 -23.16 -20.90 -11.99
CA VAL A 62 -23.57 -20.01 -13.07
C VAL A 62 -24.77 -19.23 -12.58
N GLU A 63 -24.63 -17.91 -12.49
CA GLU A 63 -25.71 -17.00 -12.13
C GLU A 63 -26.25 -16.33 -13.39
N TYR A 64 -27.57 -16.35 -13.55
CA TYR A 64 -28.25 -15.68 -14.65
C TYR A 64 -28.70 -14.30 -14.18
N GLN A 65 -28.10 -13.25 -14.76
CA GLN A 65 -28.57 -11.89 -14.54
C GLN A 65 -29.83 -11.64 -15.36
N PRO A 66 -30.85 -10.94 -14.82
CA PRO A 66 -32.06 -10.59 -15.57
C PRO A 66 -31.85 -9.47 -16.59
N SER A 67 -30.64 -8.90 -16.66
CA SER A 67 -30.28 -7.85 -17.60
C SER A 67 -29.88 -8.44 -18.95
N TYR A 68 -30.35 -7.80 -20.02
CA TYR A 68 -29.93 -8.10 -21.40
C TYR A 68 -28.73 -7.25 -21.83
N LEU A 69 -27.97 -6.72 -20.87
CA LEU A 69 -26.81 -5.90 -21.18
C LEU A 69 -25.72 -6.83 -21.75
N SER A 70 -25.11 -6.42 -22.86
CA SER A 70 -24.03 -7.19 -23.49
C SER A 70 -22.88 -7.36 -22.51
N PHE A 71 -22.33 -8.57 -22.40
CA PHE A 71 -21.10 -8.86 -21.64
C PHE A 71 -19.83 -8.27 -22.26
N THR A 72 -19.96 -7.36 -23.22
CA THR A 72 -18.84 -6.72 -23.90
C THR A 72 -18.39 -5.50 -23.11
N ASP A 73 -17.08 -5.35 -22.89
CA ASP A 73 -16.46 -4.26 -22.11
C ASP A 73 -16.82 -2.85 -22.60
N THR A 74 -17.35 -2.72 -23.81
CA THR A 74 -17.78 -1.44 -24.37
C THR A 74 -19.30 -1.31 -24.27
N THR A 75 -19.79 -0.78 -23.15
CA THR A 75 -21.19 -0.38 -23.01
C THR A 75 -21.47 0.84 -23.87
N GLN A 76 -22.05 0.65 -25.05
CA GLN A 76 -22.43 1.76 -25.91
C GLN A 76 -23.70 2.45 -25.39
N THR A 77 -23.58 3.74 -25.03
CA THR A 77 -24.73 4.57 -24.70
C THR A 77 -25.65 4.68 -25.92
N GLY A 78 -26.96 4.39 -25.76
CA GLY A 78 -27.93 4.39 -26.85
C GLY A 78 -28.21 5.78 -27.46
N ARG A 79 -27.97 6.85 -26.71
CA ARG A 79 -28.09 8.23 -27.24
C ARG A 79 -26.78 8.67 -27.85
N GLN A 80 -26.74 8.71 -29.18
CA GLN A 80 -25.59 9.15 -29.95
C GLN A 80 -25.91 10.36 -30.83
N SER A 81 -24.89 11.13 -31.13
CA SER A 81 -24.95 12.28 -32.03
C SER A 81 -23.67 12.31 -32.83
N PHE A 82 -23.77 12.74 -34.09
CA PHE A 82 -22.66 12.75 -35.04
C PHE A 82 -22.47 14.14 -35.63
N GLN A 83 -21.29 14.34 -36.24
CA GLN A 83 -20.98 15.52 -37.04
C GLN A 83 -21.21 16.86 -36.32
N LYS A 84 -20.97 16.91 -35.01
CA LYS A 84 -21.12 18.10 -34.16
C LYS A 84 -22.56 18.63 -34.08
N PHE A 85 -23.55 17.81 -34.42
CA PHE A 85 -24.97 18.17 -34.36
C PHE A 85 -25.39 18.55 -32.92
N ASN A 86 -24.88 17.80 -31.93
CA ASN A 86 -25.07 18.14 -30.53
C ASN A 86 -23.80 17.88 -29.73
N LYS A 87 -22.98 18.93 -29.59
CA LYS A 87 -21.70 18.87 -28.88
C LYS A 87 -21.84 18.37 -27.43
N GLY A 88 -22.95 18.66 -26.75
CA GLY A 88 -23.17 18.19 -25.37
C GLY A 88 -23.30 16.67 -25.28
N ILE A 89 -23.93 16.03 -26.26
CA ILE A 89 -24.08 14.56 -26.30
C ILE A 89 -22.78 13.91 -26.78
N GLU A 90 -22.04 14.52 -27.71
CA GLU A 90 -20.72 13.99 -28.13
C GLU A 90 -19.71 14.01 -26.98
N VAL A 91 -19.67 15.12 -26.21
CA VAL A 91 -18.85 15.21 -25.00
C VAL A 91 -19.24 14.11 -24.01
N ARG A 92 -20.53 13.92 -23.74
CA ARG A 92 -20.99 12.84 -22.86
C ARG A 92 -20.59 11.46 -23.35
N GLN A 93 -20.77 11.14 -24.64
CA GLN A 93 -20.33 9.87 -25.22
C GLN A 93 -18.82 9.65 -25.06
N SER A 94 -18.01 10.69 -25.24
CA SER A 94 -16.56 10.60 -25.03
C SER A 94 -16.16 10.46 -23.56
N LEU A 95 -16.93 11.03 -22.63
CA LEU A 95 -16.72 10.86 -21.19
C LEU A 95 -17.08 9.43 -20.77
N ASP A 96 -18.24 8.93 -21.18
CA ASP A 96 -18.72 7.58 -20.85
C ASP A 96 -17.66 6.55 -21.30
N ARG A 97 -17.13 6.67 -22.53
CA ARG A 97 -16.02 5.82 -23.03
C ARG A 97 -14.72 5.92 -22.23
N ARG A 98 -14.45 7.04 -21.56
CA ARG A 98 -13.24 7.23 -20.73
C ARG A 98 -13.46 6.69 -19.32
N VAL A 99 -14.65 6.85 -18.76
CA VAL A 99 -15.02 6.31 -17.45
C VAL A 99 -15.00 4.78 -17.47
N ASP A 100 -15.39 4.15 -18.58
CA ASP A 100 -15.27 2.69 -18.74
C ASP A 100 -13.81 2.21 -18.64
N ILE A 101 -12.84 3.03 -19.09
CA ILE A 101 -11.39 2.71 -19.03
C ILE A 101 -10.83 2.94 -17.62
N GLU A 102 -11.23 4.00 -16.93
CA GLU A 102 -10.79 4.26 -15.55
C GLU A 102 -11.43 3.31 -14.53
N TRP A 103 -12.71 2.95 -14.72
CA TRP A 103 -13.41 2.01 -13.87
C TRP A 103 -12.88 0.59 -14.02
N SER A 104 -12.59 0.13 -15.25
CA SER A 104 -11.94 -1.18 -15.47
C SER A 104 -10.53 -1.25 -14.85
N LEU A 105 -9.75 -0.17 -14.92
CA LEU A 105 -8.42 -0.12 -14.31
C LEU A 105 -8.43 -0.08 -12.77
N THR A 106 -9.52 0.44 -12.17
CA THR A 106 -9.66 0.55 -10.71
C THR A 106 -10.38 -0.65 -10.08
N HIS A 107 -11.23 -1.37 -10.82
CA HIS A 107 -11.98 -2.50 -10.27
C HIS A 107 -11.19 -3.82 -10.20
N ASP A 108 -10.14 -3.96 -11.03
CA ASP A 108 -9.16 -5.05 -10.89
C ASP A 108 -8.15 -4.81 -9.73
N PHE A 109 -8.21 -3.64 -9.08
CA PHE A 109 -7.37 -3.24 -7.95
C PHE A 109 -8.20 -3.00 -6.68
N VAL A 110 -9.19 -3.86 -6.40
CA VAL A 110 -9.73 -3.98 -5.02
C VAL A 110 -8.72 -4.76 -4.20
N GLY A 111 -7.63 -4.09 -3.84
CA GLY A 111 -6.54 -4.73 -3.11
C GLY A 111 -5.29 -3.88 -2.98
N GLN A 112 -5.43 -2.65 -2.49
CA GLN A 112 -4.50 -1.94 -1.59
C GLN A 112 -4.72 -0.43 -1.73
N ASN A 113 -4.91 0.27 -0.60
CA ASN A 113 -4.83 1.73 -0.62
C ASN A 113 -3.42 2.12 -1.09
N PRO A 114 -3.27 2.89 -2.19
CA PRO A 114 -1.96 3.19 -2.78
C PRO A 114 -1.03 3.99 -1.85
N ASN A 115 -1.56 4.53 -0.76
CA ASN A 115 -0.80 5.30 0.21
C ASN A 115 -0.03 4.41 1.21
N GLU A 116 -0.58 3.25 1.60
CA GLU A 116 0.04 2.38 2.61
C GLU A 116 1.20 1.55 2.03
N GLU A 117 1.11 1.11 0.78
CA GLU A 117 2.21 0.39 0.10
C GLU A 117 3.38 1.33 -0.20
N ALA A 118 3.11 2.59 -0.54
CA ALA A 118 4.13 3.61 -0.78
C ALA A 118 4.94 3.90 0.51
N GLU A 119 4.26 4.00 1.65
CA GLU A 119 4.89 4.20 2.96
C GLU A 119 5.76 2.99 3.37
N GLN A 120 5.29 1.76 3.15
CA GLN A 120 6.09 0.56 3.45
C GLN A 120 7.32 0.42 2.54
N ARG A 121 7.21 0.80 1.25
CA ARG A 121 8.35 0.82 0.33
C ARG A 121 9.40 1.83 0.77
N LEU A 122 8.99 3.03 1.18
CA LEU A 122 9.89 4.07 1.69
C LEU A 122 10.63 3.62 2.96
N GLN A 123 9.92 2.99 3.91
CA GLN A 123 10.55 2.45 5.12
C GLN A 123 11.58 1.36 4.82
N ARG A 124 11.33 0.52 3.79
CA ARG A 124 12.25 -0.53 3.37
C ARG A 124 13.50 0.02 2.68
N GLU A 125 13.38 1.11 1.94
CA GLU A 125 14.51 1.81 1.33
C GLU A 125 15.34 2.56 2.37
N GLU A 126 14.71 3.26 3.33
CA GLU A 126 15.42 3.87 4.45
C GLU A 126 16.19 2.84 5.29
N ALA A 127 15.60 1.66 5.56
CA ALA A 127 16.27 0.61 6.30
C ALA A 127 17.51 0.09 5.55
N LYS A 128 17.41 -0.08 4.23
CA LYS A 128 18.53 -0.48 3.38
C LYS A 128 19.60 0.61 3.25
N GLU A 129 19.24 1.88 3.24
CA GLU A 129 20.21 2.98 3.27
C GLU A 129 20.93 3.06 4.61
N LYS A 130 20.22 2.90 5.73
CA LYS A 130 20.82 2.83 7.08
C LYS A 130 21.80 1.66 7.20
N GLU A 131 21.52 0.52 6.56
CA GLU A 131 22.48 -0.60 6.48
C GLU A 131 23.69 -0.31 5.57
N ARG A 132 23.53 0.54 4.55
CA ARG A 132 24.62 0.91 3.61
C ARG A 132 25.57 1.95 4.18
N THR A 133 25.09 2.80 5.08
CA THR A 133 25.93 3.77 5.80
C THR A 133 26.53 3.10 7.03
N VAL A 134 27.66 2.41 6.87
CA VAL A 134 28.50 2.04 8.01
C VAL A 134 28.92 3.33 8.70
N SER A 135 28.55 3.53 9.96
CA SER A 135 28.92 4.74 10.69
C SER A 135 30.45 4.80 10.85
N ASP A 136 31.01 6.00 10.77
CA ASP A 136 32.46 6.24 10.88
C ASP A 136 33.01 5.72 12.24
N GLU A 137 32.14 5.64 13.25
CA GLU A 137 32.43 5.08 14.56
C GLU A 137 32.66 3.55 14.50
N ASP A 138 31.88 2.82 13.70
CA ASP A 138 32.03 1.38 13.50
C ASP A 138 33.29 1.04 12.70
N LEU A 139 33.63 1.87 11.70
CA LEU A 139 34.88 1.76 10.95
C LEU A 139 36.10 2.01 11.86
N MET A 140 36.02 3.02 12.73
CA MET A 140 37.05 3.31 13.73
C MET A 140 37.25 2.17 14.74
N GLN A 141 36.17 1.53 15.20
CA GLN A 141 36.26 0.35 16.06
C GLN A 141 36.90 -0.85 15.35
N GLN A 142 36.59 -1.06 14.07
CA GLN A 142 37.18 -2.14 13.27
C GLN A 142 38.70 -1.91 13.03
N MET A 143 39.11 -0.66 12.81
CA MET A 143 40.52 -0.30 12.67
C MET A 143 41.30 -0.50 13.98
N ARG A 144 40.74 -0.11 15.13
CA ARG A 144 41.38 -0.34 16.45
C ARG A 144 41.60 -1.84 16.70
N LYS A 145 40.59 -2.69 16.48
CA LYS A 145 40.72 -4.15 16.61
C LYS A 145 41.82 -4.73 15.69
N ARG A 146 41.96 -4.23 14.47
CA ARG A 146 43.03 -4.67 13.55
C ARG A 146 44.42 -4.30 14.08
N VAL A 147 44.59 -3.09 14.60
CA VAL A 147 45.88 -2.64 15.15
C VAL A 147 46.26 -3.45 16.39
N GLU A 148 45.32 -3.73 17.28
CA GLU A 148 45.53 -4.59 18.46
C GLU A 148 45.92 -6.03 18.06
N SER A 149 45.24 -6.58 17.05
CA SER A 149 45.51 -7.96 16.56
C SER A 149 46.89 -8.11 15.88
N ASN A 150 47.40 -7.04 15.25
CA ASN A 150 48.71 -7.04 14.58
C ASN A 150 49.85 -6.66 15.54
N GLY A 151 49.58 -5.92 16.61
CA GLY A 151 50.54 -5.66 17.69
C GLY A 151 50.89 -6.92 18.49
N ALA A 152 49.91 -7.81 18.71
CA ALA A 152 50.09 -9.04 19.49
C ALA A 152 50.94 -10.13 18.79
N LYS A 153 51.15 -10.05 17.47
CA LYS A 153 51.84 -11.09 16.68
C LYS A 153 53.35 -10.83 16.45
N ARG A 154 53.90 -9.71 16.93
CA ARG A 154 55.33 -9.39 16.79
C ARG A 154 56.25 -9.96 17.88
N ASN A 155 55.70 -10.65 18.90
CA ASN A 155 56.48 -11.31 19.96
C ASN A 155 56.36 -12.85 19.94
N ARG A 156 56.40 -13.49 18.76
CA ARG A 156 56.52 -14.95 18.70
C ARG A 156 57.23 -15.43 17.42
N THR A 157 58.56 -15.33 17.42
CA THR A 157 59.44 -16.06 16.51
C THR A 157 60.26 -17.06 17.31
N GLN A 158 59.98 -18.35 17.14
CA GLN A 158 60.98 -19.37 16.79
C GLN A 158 60.34 -20.76 16.60
N ASP A 159 60.84 -21.43 15.55
CA ASP A 159 60.97 -22.87 15.32
C ASP A 159 59.86 -23.69 14.61
N SER A 160 60.18 -23.95 13.33
CA SER A 160 60.26 -25.25 12.63
C SER A 160 59.00 -26.06 12.26
N ASP A 161 58.83 -26.16 10.94
CA ASP A 161 58.67 -27.38 10.12
C ASP A 161 57.31 -28.10 9.96
N GLY A 162 57.03 -28.51 8.72
CA GLY A 162 56.19 -29.70 8.43
C GLY A 162 54.78 -29.54 7.84
N SER A 163 54.69 -29.77 6.52
CA SER A 163 53.73 -30.69 5.85
C SER A 163 52.36 -30.24 5.25
N LYS A 164 52.32 -30.33 3.89
CA LYS A 164 51.42 -31.04 2.93
C LYS A 164 49.87 -30.84 2.83
N ALA A 165 49.44 -30.83 1.55
CA ALA A 165 48.20 -31.37 0.90
C ALA A 165 46.94 -30.48 0.84
N LYS A 166 46.01 -30.54 -0.14
CA LYS A 166 45.83 -31.15 -1.50
C LYS A 166 44.59 -30.44 -2.14
N LYS A 167 44.48 -30.39 -3.48
CA LYS A 167 43.37 -29.75 -4.24
C LYS A 167 42.14 -30.68 -4.47
N PRO A 168 40.90 -30.16 -4.69
CA PRO A 168 39.67 -30.95 -4.82
C PRO A 168 39.25 -31.33 -6.27
N LYS A 169 38.40 -32.37 -6.39
CA LYS A 169 37.85 -32.98 -7.64
C LYS A 169 36.48 -32.38 -8.04
N LYS A 170 36.17 -32.39 -9.35
CA LYS A 170 34.92 -31.89 -10.00
C LYS A 170 33.80 -32.96 -10.08
N GLU A 171 32.55 -32.51 -9.95
CA GLU A 171 31.31 -33.32 -10.00
C GLU A 171 30.71 -33.45 -11.42
N LYS A 172 29.88 -34.48 -11.64
CA LYS A 172 29.24 -34.87 -12.92
C LYS A 172 27.81 -34.29 -13.05
N LYS A 173 27.40 -34.06 -14.30
CA LYS A 173 26.11 -33.44 -14.71
C LYS A 173 24.92 -34.40 -14.60
N ALA A 174 23.75 -33.84 -14.27
CA ALA A 174 22.46 -34.52 -14.13
C ALA A 174 21.83 -34.93 -15.47
N GLU A 175 21.21 -36.10 -15.49
CA GLU A 175 20.45 -36.66 -16.62
C GLU A 175 18.95 -36.34 -16.52
N PHE A 176 18.31 -36.27 -17.68
CA PHE A 176 16.98 -35.75 -17.98
C PHE A 176 15.91 -36.87 -17.95
N ILE A 177 14.82 -36.70 -17.20
CA ILE A 177 13.73 -37.68 -17.09
C ILE A 177 12.50 -37.19 -17.87
N LYS A 178 11.89 -38.06 -18.69
CA LYS A 178 10.61 -37.81 -19.37
C LYS A 178 9.45 -38.53 -18.66
N PRO A 179 8.25 -37.95 -18.56
CA PRO A 179 7.10 -38.56 -17.90
C PRO A 179 6.23 -39.43 -18.84
N GLU A 180 5.59 -40.46 -18.26
CA GLU A 180 4.44 -41.21 -18.82
C GLU A 180 3.12 -40.48 -18.60
#